data_AF-A0A2P8R2H5-F1
#
_entry.id   AF-A0A2P8R2H5-F1
#
_cell.length_a   1.000
_cell.length_b   1.000
_cell.length_c   1.000
_cell.angle_alpha   90.00
_cell.angle_beta   90.00
_cell.angle_gamma   90.00
#
_symmetry.space_group_name_H-M   'P 1'
#
loop_
_entity.id
_entity.type
_entity.pdbx_description
1 polymer ?
#
loop_
_entity_poly.entity_id
_entity_poly.type
_entity_poly.pdbx_seq_one_letter_code
_entity_poly.pdbx_strand_id
1 'polypeptide(L)'
;MKKNIILLIFLAFTNIIANDISTYEIMFDELKTRREGLDQKQIFLLKDPFNFISEKKDSKKPNQEFVKYKLTGILSNKAKINGNWYFVNEQIDDYKIIGIKESSVMLRDKDKILELKLNEGNKNVKITYK
;
A
#
# COMPACT_ATOMS: atom_id res chain seq x y z
N MET A 1 59.94 6.32 -7.46
CA MET A 1 58.96 7.30 -8.02
C MET A 1 57.51 6.83 -7.91
N LYS A 2 57.17 5.57 -8.23
CA LYS A 2 55.79 5.05 -8.15
C LYS A 2 55.14 5.10 -6.74
N LYS A 3 55.94 4.89 -5.67
CA LYS A 3 55.45 4.92 -4.27
C LYS A 3 54.99 6.32 -3.82
N ASN A 4 55.64 7.38 -4.31
CA ASN A 4 55.31 8.76 -3.95
C ASN A 4 54.06 9.25 -4.72
N ILE A 5 53.80 8.68 -5.92
CA ILE A 5 52.58 8.96 -6.70
C ILE A 5 51.35 8.35 -6.01
N ILE A 6 51.46 7.14 -5.45
CA ILE A 6 50.36 6.50 -4.71
C ILE A 6 49.95 7.32 -3.47
N LEU A 7 50.93 7.88 -2.74
CA LEU A 7 50.67 8.73 -1.59
C LEU A 7 49.94 10.04 -1.98
N LEU A 8 50.27 10.59 -3.15
CA LEU A 8 49.65 11.81 -3.68
C LEU A 8 48.20 11.59 -4.13
N ILE A 9 47.90 10.42 -4.71
CA ILE A 9 46.54 10.01 -5.08
C ILE A 9 45.68 9.79 -3.82
N PHE A 10 46.24 9.21 -2.76
CA PHE A 10 45.52 9.01 -1.50
C PHE A 10 45.16 10.34 -0.81
N LEU A 11 46.05 11.35 -0.88
CA LEU A 11 45.76 12.69 -0.35
C LEU A 11 44.61 13.39 -1.11
N ALA A 12 44.53 13.22 -2.43
CA ALA A 12 43.49 13.83 -3.26
C ALA A 12 42.07 13.28 -2.98
N PHE A 13 41.94 11.98 -2.65
CA PHE A 13 40.65 11.35 -2.36
C PHE A 13 39.97 11.87 -1.09
N THR A 14 40.73 12.31 -0.08
CA THR A 14 40.18 12.79 1.20
C THR A 14 39.43 14.13 1.10
N ASN A 15 39.80 14.98 0.14
CA ASN A 15 39.18 16.31 -0.03
C ASN A 15 37.77 16.23 -0.61
N ILE A 16 37.46 15.19 -1.38
CA ILE A 16 36.13 15.00 -1.99
C ILE A 16 35.11 14.59 -0.91
N ILE A 17 35.49 13.68 0.00
CA ILE A 17 34.61 13.18 1.07
C ILE A 17 34.29 14.24 2.12
N ALA A 18 35.24 15.14 2.43
CA ALA A 18 35.05 16.20 3.42
C ALA A 18 34.04 17.26 2.98
N ASN A 19 33.98 17.55 1.67
CA ASN A 19 33.02 18.51 1.12
C ASN A 19 31.59 17.98 1.26
N ASP A 20 31.36 16.69 0.94
CA ASP A 20 30.05 16.05 1.06
C ASP A 20 29.55 16.07 2.51
N ILE A 21 30.39 15.74 3.49
CA ILE A 21 29.99 15.73 4.92
C ILE A 21 29.51 17.12 5.37
N SER A 22 30.21 18.18 4.97
CA SER A 22 29.83 19.56 5.35
C SER A 22 28.48 20.00 4.80
N THR A 23 28.08 19.51 3.61
CA THR A 23 26.77 19.84 3.03
C THR A 23 25.62 19.22 3.82
N TYR A 24 25.82 18.03 4.40
CA TYR A 24 24.80 17.37 5.22
C TYR A 24 24.65 18.05 6.58
N GLU A 25 25.73 18.53 7.18
CA GLU A 25 25.67 19.29 8.44
C GLU A 25 24.80 20.54 8.32
N ILE A 26 24.90 21.28 7.20
CA ILE A 26 24.05 22.45 6.93
C ILE A 26 22.57 22.04 6.83
N MET A 27 22.26 20.96 6.10
CA MET A 27 20.89 20.45 5.99
C MET A 27 20.34 20.01 7.36
N PHE A 28 21.16 19.38 8.20
CA PHE A 28 20.73 18.99 9.54
C PHE A 28 20.53 20.18 10.47
N ASP A 29 21.37 21.21 10.36
CA ASP A 29 21.21 22.46 11.11
C ASP A 29 19.91 23.19 10.75
N GLU A 30 19.55 23.23 9.47
CA GLU A 30 18.25 23.78 9.03
C GLU A 30 17.07 23.02 9.64
N LEU A 31 17.18 21.69 9.75
CA LEU A 31 16.15 20.83 10.35
C LEU A 31 16.05 20.94 11.88
N LYS A 32 17.07 21.46 12.57
CA LYS A 32 17.04 21.69 14.03
C LYS A 32 16.11 22.85 14.40
N THR A 33 15.78 23.73 13.45
CA THR A 33 14.88 24.85 13.70
C THR A 33 13.45 24.38 14.01
N ARG A 34 12.75 25.10 14.89
CA ARG A 34 11.35 24.80 15.21
C ARG A 34 10.49 25.05 13.97
N ARG A 35 9.74 24.03 13.55
CA ARG A 35 8.75 24.19 12.48
C ARG A 35 7.60 25.05 12.97
N GLU A 36 7.38 26.17 12.29
CA GLU A 36 6.19 27.00 12.47
C GLU A 36 5.21 26.70 11.33
N GLY A 37 3.96 26.43 11.69
CA GLY A 37 2.90 26.14 10.72
C GLY A 37 2.36 27.42 10.08
N LEU A 38 1.47 27.25 9.10
CA LEU A 38 0.76 28.36 8.49
C LEU A 38 -0.31 28.92 9.44
N ASP A 39 -0.58 30.23 9.32
CA ASP A 39 -1.69 30.87 10.03
C ASP A 39 -3.05 30.38 9.49
N GLN A 40 -4.10 30.46 10.31
CA GLN A 40 -5.45 30.00 9.93
C GLN A 40 -5.97 30.68 8.64
N LYS A 41 -5.65 31.96 8.44
CA LYS A 41 -6.03 32.69 7.22
C LYS A 41 -5.33 32.13 5.99
N GLN A 42 -4.06 31.74 6.15
CA GLN A 42 -3.28 31.11 5.09
C GLN A 42 -3.81 29.71 4.79
N ILE A 43 -4.18 28.93 5.82
CA ILE A 43 -4.77 27.59 5.71
C ILE A 43 -6.03 27.61 4.83
N PHE A 44 -6.92 28.58 5.05
CA PHE A 44 -8.17 28.69 4.29
C PHE A 44 -7.94 29.04 2.81
N LEU A 45 -6.83 29.70 2.48
CA LEU A 45 -6.49 30.11 1.13
C LEU A 45 -5.74 29.02 0.34
N LEU A 46 -5.37 27.88 0.96
CA LEU A 46 -4.70 26.81 0.22
C LEU A 46 -5.65 26.17 -0.79
N LYS A 47 -5.13 26.03 -2.00
CA LYS A 47 -5.69 25.15 -3.01
C LYS A 47 -5.52 23.71 -2.56
N ASP A 48 -6.54 22.89 -2.79
CA ASP A 48 -6.46 21.45 -2.56
C ASP A 48 -5.33 20.85 -3.42
N PRO A 49 -4.32 20.19 -2.82
CA PRO A 49 -3.19 19.63 -3.53
C PRO A 49 -3.53 18.32 -4.26
N PHE A 50 -4.72 17.74 -4.05
CA PHE A 50 -5.11 16.48 -4.65
C PHE A 50 -5.99 16.69 -5.87
N ASN A 51 -5.59 16.07 -6.98
CA ASN A 51 -6.41 15.98 -8.17
C ASN A 51 -7.45 14.86 -7.97
N PHE A 52 -8.69 15.22 -7.64
CA PHE A 52 -9.80 14.28 -7.69
C PHE A 52 -10.17 14.02 -9.15
N ILE A 53 -9.75 12.86 -9.67
CA ILE A 53 -10.35 12.33 -10.89
C ILE A 53 -11.76 11.90 -10.48
N SER A 54 -12.76 12.76 -10.77
CA SER A 54 -14.16 12.35 -10.73
C SER A 54 -14.32 11.28 -11.80
N GLU A 55 -14.19 10.00 -11.42
CA GLU A 55 -14.68 8.92 -12.24
C GLU A 55 -16.15 9.23 -12.52
N LYS A 56 -16.48 9.49 -13.79
CA LYS A 56 -17.87 9.52 -14.23
C LYS A 56 -18.44 8.17 -13.84
N LYS A 57 -19.26 8.14 -12.79
CA LYS A 57 -20.03 6.96 -12.46
C LYS A 57 -20.97 6.76 -13.64
N ASP A 58 -20.57 5.91 -14.59
CA ASP A 58 -21.49 5.34 -15.54
C ASP A 58 -22.54 4.63 -14.71
N SER A 59 -23.67 5.30 -14.54
CA SER A 59 -24.84 4.83 -13.82
C SER A 59 -25.54 3.75 -14.65
N LYS A 60 -24.81 2.73 -15.10
CA LYS A 60 -25.41 1.43 -15.32
C LYS A 60 -25.61 0.88 -13.93
N LYS A 61 -26.80 1.07 -13.35
CA LYS A 61 -27.27 0.24 -12.24
C LYS A 61 -27.12 -1.21 -12.74
N PRO A 62 -26.13 -1.99 -12.27
CA PRO A 62 -26.25 -3.42 -12.48
C PRO A 62 -27.52 -3.82 -11.75
N ASN A 63 -28.31 -4.72 -12.31
CA ASN A 63 -29.35 -5.40 -11.54
C ASN A 63 -28.69 -5.81 -10.22
N GLN A 64 -29.10 -5.19 -9.11
CA GLN A 64 -28.49 -5.44 -7.81
C GLN A 64 -28.97 -6.81 -7.37
N GLU A 65 -28.37 -7.86 -7.92
CA GLU A 65 -28.31 -9.14 -7.25
C GLU A 65 -27.68 -8.85 -5.90
N PHE A 66 -28.45 -9.06 -4.84
CA PHE A 66 -27.96 -8.89 -3.48
C PHE A 66 -26.86 -9.93 -3.25
N VAL A 67 -25.61 -9.53 -3.47
CA VAL A 67 -24.46 -10.38 -3.20
C VAL A 67 -24.34 -10.52 -1.68
N LYS A 68 -24.89 -11.61 -1.14
CA LYS A 68 -24.92 -11.89 0.32
C LYS A 68 -23.52 -11.93 0.94
N TYR A 69 -22.51 -12.38 0.19
CA TYR A 69 -21.13 -12.50 0.67
C TYR A 69 -20.13 -11.81 -0.26
N LYS A 70 -19.34 -10.89 0.29
CA LYS A 70 -18.31 -10.14 -0.42
C LYS A 70 -16.94 -10.47 0.15
N LEU A 71 -16.11 -11.13 -0.66
CA LEU A 71 -14.70 -11.35 -0.36
C LEU A 71 -13.89 -10.09 -0.71
N THR A 72 -13.20 -9.54 0.28
CA THR A 72 -12.48 -8.26 0.18
C THR A 72 -10.97 -8.37 0.42
N GLY A 73 -10.50 -9.51 0.91
CA GLY A 73 -9.08 -9.74 1.12
C GLY A 73 -8.80 -11.19 1.48
N ILE A 74 -7.60 -11.64 1.15
CA ILE A 74 -7.03 -12.91 1.60
C ILE A 74 -5.64 -12.60 2.11
N LEU A 75 -5.31 -13.07 3.32
CA LEU A 75 -4.00 -12.87 3.92
C LEU A 75 -3.56 -14.17 4.57
N SER A 76 -2.46 -14.73 4.07
CA SER A 76 -1.93 -16.03 4.50
C SER A 76 -3.00 -17.11 4.40
N ASN A 77 -3.61 -17.51 5.52
CA ASN A 77 -4.66 -18.55 5.58
C ASN A 77 -5.98 -18.01 6.16
N LYS A 78 -6.23 -16.70 6.00
CA LYS A 78 -7.47 -16.05 6.41
C LYS A 78 -8.12 -15.31 5.26
N ALA A 79 -9.44 -15.27 5.28
CA ALA A 79 -10.24 -14.56 4.30
C ALA A 79 -11.08 -13.46 4.96
N LYS A 80 -11.12 -12.28 4.35
CA LYS A 80 -11.94 -11.15 4.80
C LYS A 80 -13.26 -11.13 4.03
N ILE A 81 -14.31 -11.67 4.64
CA ILE A 81 -15.66 -11.78 4.06
C ILE A 81 -16.59 -10.86 4.84
N ASN A 82 -17.33 -9.98 4.13
CA ASN A 82 -18.24 -9.00 4.75
C ASN A 82 -17.60 -8.16 5.87
N GLY A 83 -16.29 -7.90 5.76
CA GLY A 83 -15.53 -7.10 6.74
C GLY A 83 -14.83 -7.90 7.84
N ASN A 84 -15.21 -9.17 8.06
CA ASN A 84 -14.67 -10.01 9.12
C ASN A 84 -13.66 -11.02 8.58
N TRP A 85 -12.65 -11.33 9.39
CA TRP A 85 -11.63 -12.32 9.07
C TRP A 85 -12.05 -13.70 9.54
N TYR A 86 -11.91 -14.68 8.65
CA TYR A 86 -12.23 -16.06 8.94
C TYR A 86 -11.13 -17.03 8.51
N PHE A 87 -11.08 -18.18 9.17
CA PHE A 87 -10.19 -19.31 8.90
C PHE A 87 -10.93 -20.47 8.22
N VAL A 88 -10.16 -21.41 7.68
CA VAL A 88 -10.72 -22.70 7.26
C VAL A 88 -11.40 -23.39 8.45
N ASN A 89 -12.55 -24.01 8.19
CA ASN A 89 -13.48 -24.63 9.14
C ASN A 89 -14.34 -23.70 10.00
N GLU A 90 -14.22 -22.38 9.88
CA GLU A 90 -15.17 -21.46 10.52
C GLU A 90 -16.48 -21.37 9.73
N GLN A 91 -17.54 -20.98 10.44
CA GLN A 91 -18.89 -20.87 9.92
C GLN A 91 -19.28 -19.40 9.69
N ILE A 92 -19.93 -19.13 8.56
CA ILE A 92 -20.50 -17.84 8.16
C ILE A 92 -21.95 -18.10 7.76
N ASP A 93 -22.89 -17.65 8.58
CA ASP A 93 -24.31 -17.98 8.47
C ASP A 93 -24.53 -19.50 8.31
N ASP A 94 -25.08 -19.93 7.17
CA ASP A 94 -25.40 -21.32 6.84
C ASP A 94 -24.22 -22.08 6.21
N TYR A 95 -23.10 -21.40 5.93
CA TYR A 95 -21.98 -21.97 5.20
C TYR A 95 -20.74 -22.17 6.07
N LYS A 96 -20.01 -23.25 5.82
CA LYS A 96 -18.68 -23.49 6.40
C LYS A 96 -17.59 -23.17 5.37
N ILE A 97 -16.53 -22.51 5.80
CA ILE A 97 -15.34 -22.32 4.96
C ILE A 97 -14.59 -23.65 4.89
N ILE A 98 -14.48 -24.21 3.68
CA ILE A 98 -13.81 -25.49 3.45
C ILE A 98 -12.41 -25.31 2.83
N GLY A 99 -12.08 -24.12 2.33
CA GLY A 99 -10.77 -23.83 1.78
C GLY A 99 -10.59 -22.37 1.39
N ILE A 100 -9.37 -21.88 1.55
CA ILE A 100 -8.95 -20.53 1.15
C ILE A 100 -7.82 -20.73 0.12
N LYS A 101 -8.05 -20.27 -1.10
CA LYS A 101 -7.06 -20.24 -2.18
C LYS A 101 -6.47 -18.83 -2.29
N GLU A 102 -5.56 -18.63 -3.23
CA GLU A 102 -4.89 -17.35 -3.46
C GLU A 102 -5.86 -16.21 -3.85
N SER A 103 -6.90 -16.51 -4.62
CA SER A 103 -7.84 -15.52 -5.16
C SER A 103 -9.31 -15.90 -4.95
N SER A 104 -9.59 -16.96 -4.21
CA SER A 104 -10.96 -17.37 -3.92
C SER A 104 -11.10 -18.11 -2.59
N VAL A 105 -12.34 -18.18 -2.10
CA VAL A 105 -12.71 -18.91 -0.89
C VAL A 105 -13.87 -19.84 -1.20
N MET A 106 -13.76 -21.08 -0.76
CA MET A 106 -14.77 -22.12 -0.97
C MET A 106 -15.63 -22.23 0.28
N LEU A 107 -16.94 -22.03 0.10
CA LEU A 107 -17.97 -22.15 1.12
C LEU A 107 -18.84 -23.38 0.84
N ARG A 108 -19.25 -24.12 1.88
CA ARG A 108 -20.12 -25.28 1.77
C ARG A 108 -21.33 -25.17 2.69
N ASP A 109 -22.52 -25.41 2.13
CA ASP A 109 -23.75 -25.70 2.88
C ASP A 109 -24.30 -27.04 2.39
N LYS A 110 -24.25 -28.07 3.24
CA LYS A 110 -24.64 -29.45 2.91
C LYS A 110 -23.97 -29.91 1.60
N ASP A 111 -24.75 -30.03 0.51
CA ASP A 111 -24.30 -30.49 -0.81
C ASP A 111 -23.92 -29.35 -1.76
N LYS A 112 -24.13 -28.09 -1.36
CA LYS A 112 -23.85 -26.91 -2.18
C LYS A 112 -22.47 -26.36 -1.87
N ILE A 113 -21.69 -26.14 -2.92
CA ILE A 113 -20.39 -25.45 -2.84
C ILE A 113 -20.51 -24.11 -3.58
N LEU A 114 -20.11 -23.04 -2.90
CA LEU A 114 -20.06 -21.69 -3.44
C LEU A 114 -18.60 -21.21 -3.44
N GLU A 115 -18.13 -20.70 -4.56
CA GLU A 115 -16.81 -20.07 -4.67
C GLU A 115 -16.95 -18.55 -4.65
N LEU A 116 -16.41 -17.90 -3.62
CA LEU A 116 -16.28 -16.45 -3.57
C LEU A 116 -14.95 -16.06 -4.20
N LYS A 117 -15.00 -15.30 -5.30
CA LYS A 117 -13.80 -14.76 -5.93
C LYS A 117 -13.45 -13.42 -5.30
N LEU A 118 -12.15 -13.16 -5.16
CA LEU A 118 -11.66 -11.86 -4.76
C LEU A 118 -11.98 -10.91 -5.93
N ASN A 119 -12.87 -9.93 -5.70
CA ASN A 119 -13.12 -8.91 -6.71
C ASN A 119 -11.79 -8.22 -7.01
N GLU A 120 -11.38 -8.23 -8.27
CA GLU A 120 -10.14 -7.58 -8.69
C GLU A 120 -10.09 -6.17 -8.10
N GLY A 121 -8.99 -5.87 -7.42
CA GLY A 121 -8.78 -4.56 -6.84
C GLY A 121 -8.78 -3.47 -7.91
N ASN A 122 -8.56 -2.24 -7.49
CA ASN A 122 -8.40 -1.11 -8.41
C ASN A 122 -7.43 -1.49 -9.56
N LYS A 123 -7.74 -1.11 -10.81
CA LYS A 123 -6.89 -1.30 -12.00
C LYS A 123 -5.44 -0.82 -11.79
N ASN A 124 -5.23 0.08 -10.83
CA ASN A 124 -3.94 0.64 -10.45
C ASN A 124 -3.11 -0.26 -9.50
N VAL A 125 -3.66 -1.40 -9.05
CA VAL A 125 -2.96 -2.35 -8.17
C VAL A 125 -2.87 -3.69 -8.88
N LYS A 126 -1.68 -4.00 -9.40
CA LYS A 126 -1.38 -5.31 -9.98
C LYS A 126 -0.95 -6.25 -8.86
N ILE A 127 -1.79 -7.23 -8.52
CA ILE A 127 -1.41 -8.30 -7.60
C ILE A 127 -0.53 -9.27 -8.39
N THR A 128 0.76 -9.32 -8.04
CA THR A 128 1.76 -10.24 -8.63
C THR A 128 2.34 -11.15 -7.56
N TYR A 129 2.67 -12.37 -7.95
CA TYR A 129 3.22 -13.44 -7.11
C TYR A 129 4.70 -13.68 -7.45
N LYS A 130 5.51 -14.22 -6.52
CA LYS A 130 6.93 -14.53 -6.70
C LYS A 130 7.15 -16.04 -6.71
#